data_AF-A0A1Q3ES53-F1
#
_entry.id   AF-A0A1Q3ES53-F1
#
_cell.length_a   1.000
_cell.length_b   1.000
_cell.length_c   1.000
_cell.angle_alpha   90.00
_cell.angle_beta   90.00
_cell.angle_gamma   90.00
#
_symmetry.space_group_name_H-M   'P 1'
#
loop_
_entity.id
_entity.type
_entity.pdbx_description
1 polymer ?
#
loop_
_entity_poly.entity_id
_entity_poly.type
_entity_poly.pdbx_seq_one_letter_code
_entity_poly.pdbx_strand_id
1 'polypeptide(L)'
;MPMFSAYSLALCATVFATHLWFKAHEPKSMLPFLATILIIPTFPAYVLSCSQISLILACCLAYPSFYMLLFISIGSYRLSPFHPLANYPGPTIAKISKVWTVHKSMDGKLAHYYKMLHDQYGPIVHVGPNEISVAEKDLLPFIIGTQGMPKGPLWEGRAITPKKNRNQSNYSLIGVRDLTHHSHLRKTWNRAFSEEPLQDYQDILIQNANNLVEVLEKRFMEGSVELDIANVINLFSFDFMGDLATPALTMQIPWSVAIVQAFPWLSTSLRSFGAFAVSQAKLRASNESRKDLFYYLRSYSDVPQDSLFAFIPCQEIEEAFPDSGTNIDIQKLDKMPWLNAVINETLRLQPPVPSGLQRAPAVGSKGKLVGSHYIKEGTSVLVSPYVLHRDPRYFFPHPDKY
;
A
#
# COMPACT_ATOMS: atom_id res chain seq x y z
N MET A 1 24.41 6.14 50.10
CA MET A 1 25.05 6.59 48.85
C MET A 1 25.49 5.45 47.90
N PRO A 2 26.15 4.35 48.32
CA PRO A 2 26.64 3.34 47.37
C PRO A 2 25.52 2.54 46.65
N MET A 3 24.37 2.33 47.29
CA MET A 3 23.26 1.56 46.70
C MET A 3 22.51 2.30 45.58
N PHE A 4 22.35 3.63 45.67
CA PHE A 4 21.81 4.42 44.57
C PHE A 4 22.73 4.40 43.34
N SER A 5 24.05 4.38 43.57
CA SER A 5 25.04 4.19 42.51
C SER A 5 24.93 2.82 41.84
N ALA A 6 24.65 1.75 42.60
CA ALA A 6 24.47 0.41 42.06
C ALA A 6 23.20 0.29 41.20
N TYR A 7 22.09 0.91 41.64
CA TYR A 7 20.86 0.97 40.86
C TYR A 7 21.04 1.72 39.54
N SER A 8 21.66 2.91 39.56
CA SER A 8 21.92 3.68 38.34
C SER A 8 22.79 2.91 37.35
N LEU A 9 23.81 2.19 37.81
CA LEU A 9 24.65 1.35 36.97
C LEU A 9 23.84 0.20 36.35
N ALA A 10 23.05 -0.52 37.16
CA ALA A 10 22.19 -1.61 36.69
C ALA A 10 21.16 -1.12 35.65
N LEU A 11 20.55 0.05 35.89
CA LEU A 11 19.61 0.68 34.98
C LEU A 11 20.28 1.03 33.64
N CYS A 12 21.42 1.72 33.67
CA CYS A 12 22.14 2.10 32.45
C CYS A 12 22.61 0.87 31.66
N ALA A 13 23.14 -0.15 32.32
CA ALA A 13 23.61 -1.38 31.68
C ALA A 13 22.47 -2.15 31.00
N THR A 14 21.34 -2.33 31.69
CA THR A 14 20.16 -3.02 31.13
C THR A 14 19.53 -2.24 29.98
N VAL A 15 19.43 -0.91 30.08
CA VAL A 15 18.93 -0.06 28.99
C VAL A 15 19.86 -0.13 27.78
N PHE A 16 21.17 -0.01 27.97
CA PHE A 16 22.13 -0.07 26.87
C PHE A 16 22.11 -1.43 26.17
N ALA A 17 22.11 -2.52 26.94
CA ALA A 17 21.98 -3.87 26.39
C ALA A 17 20.67 -4.06 25.60
N THR A 18 19.55 -3.56 26.14
CA THR A 18 18.24 -3.63 25.47
C THR A 18 18.22 -2.83 24.17
N HIS A 19 18.79 -1.61 24.18
CA HIS A 19 18.90 -0.80 22.98
C HIS A 19 19.78 -1.48 21.92
N LEU A 20 20.97 -1.99 22.29
CA LEU A 20 21.82 -2.73 21.35
C LEU A 20 21.11 -3.95 20.77
N TRP A 21 20.33 -4.66 21.60
CA TRP A 21 19.52 -5.78 21.14
C TRP A 21 18.46 -5.35 20.13
N PHE A 22 17.67 -4.31 20.40
CA PHE A 22 16.69 -3.78 19.45
C PHE A 22 17.31 -3.23 18.16
N LYS A 23 18.52 -2.66 18.25
CA LYS A 23 19.27 -2.18 17.07
C LYS A 23 19.72 -3.33 16.17
N ALA A 24 20.09 -4.47 16.76
CA ALA A 24 20.51 -5.66 16.01
C ALA A 24 19.32 -6.51 15.56
N HIS A 25 18.25 -6.55 16.36
CA HIS A 25 17.09 -7.40 16.16
C HIS A 25 15.81 -6.56 16.33
N GLU A 26 15.19 -6.20 15.22
CA GLU A 26 13.83 -5.63 15.27
C GLU A 26 12.83 -6.77 15.56
N PRO A 27 12.12 -6.74 16.70
CA PRO A 27 11.22 -7.82 17.07
C PRO A 27 10.00 -7.84 16.14
N LYS A 28 9.89 -8.89 15.33
CA LYS A 28 8.76 -9.09 14.40
C LYS A 28 7.51 -9.66 15.08
N SER A 29 7.67 -10.28 16.24
CA SER A 29 6.59 -10.91 17.00
C SER A 29 6.38 -10.24 18.35
N MET A 30 5.12 -10.19 18.79
CA MET A 30 4.77 -9.52 20.05
C MET A 30 5.36 -10.21 21.27
N LEU A 31 5.44 -11.54 21.30
CA LEU A 31 5.86 -12.28 22.48
C LEU A 31 7.30 -11.95 22.94
N PRO A 32 8.35 -12.06 22.10
CA PRO A 32 9.70 -11.69 22.51
C PRO A 32 9.79 -10.19 22.83
N PHE A 33 9.07 -9.32 22.10
CA PHE A 33 9.01 -7.90 22.44
C PHE A 33 8.47 -7.67 23.85
N LEU A 34 7.31 -8.24 24.17
CA LEU A 34 6.67 -8.16 25.49
C LEU A 34 7.56 -8.76 26.58
N ALA A 35 8.21 -9.89 26.31
CA ALA A 35 9.14 -10.51 27.23
C ALA A 35 10.33 -9.59 27.54
N THR A 36 10.96 -8.99 26.52
CA THR A 36 12.07 -8.05 26.67
C THR A 36 11.66 -6.85 27.53
N ILE A 37 10.51 -6.22 27.24
CA ILE A 37 10.10 -5.01 27.96
C ILE A 37 9.57 -5.30 29.37
N LEU A 38 8.98 -6.47 29.64
CA LEU A 38 8.43 -6.79 30.95
C LEU A 38 9.44 -7.44 31.89
N ILE A 39 10.34 -8.28 31.36
CA ILE A 39 11.29 -9.06 32.18
C ILE A 39 12.54 -8.24 32.49
N ILE A 40 13.12 -7.51 31.54
CA ILE A 40 14.41 -6.82 31.77
C ILE A 40 14.34 -5.77 32.90
N PRO A 41 13.28 -4.96 33.04
CA PRO A 41 13.20 -3.99 34.14
C PRO A 41 13.10 -4.62 35.53
N THR A 42 12.82 -5.93 35.63
CA THR A 42 12.81 -6.64 36.92
C THR A 42 14.19 -6.65 37.58
N PHE A 43 15.28 -6.63 36.80
CA PHE A 43 16.63 -6.63 37.35
C PHE A 43 16.98 -5.30 38.07
N PRO A 44 16.82 -4.11 37.45
CA PRO A 44 16.93 -2.84 38.17
C PRO A 44 15.96 -2.73 39.37
N ALA A 45 14.73 -3.26 39.24
CA ALA A 45 13.77 -3.28 40.35
C ALA A 45 14.26 -4.15 41.52
N TYR A 46 14.84 -5.31 41.24
CA TYR A 46 15.44 -6.20 42.24
C TYR A 46 16.60 -5.52 42.96
N VAL A 47 17.54 -4.90 42.23
CA VAL A 47 18.67 -4.16 42.81
C VAL A 47 18.18 -3.03 43.73
N LEU A 48 17.11 -2.34 43.35
CA LEU A 48 16.49 -1.31 44.17
C LEU A 48 15.79 -1.92 45.41
N SER A 49 15.16 -3.08 45.30
CA SER A 49 14.57 -3.78 46.46
C SER A 49 15.61 -4.25 47.48
N CYS A 50 16.83 -4.60 47.04
CA CYS A 50 17.95 -4.92 47.93
C CYS A 50 18.37 -3.73 48.81
N SER A 51 17.98 -2.51 48.45
CA SER A 51 18.22 -1.30 49.25
C SER A 51 17.17 -1.02 50.33
N GLN A 52 16.43 -2.04 50.78
CA GLN A 52 15.37 -1.97 51.79
C GLN A 52 14.14 -1.14 51.37
N ILE A 53 13.98 -0.90 50.07
CA ILE A 53 12.76 -0.30 49.50
C ILE A 53 11.74 -1.42 49.25
N SER A 54 10.46 -1.15 49.53
CA SER A 54 9.40 -2.13 49.28
C SER A 54 9.37 -2.53 47.80
N LEU A 55 9.09 -3.80 47.51
CA LEU A 55 9.10 -4.32 46.13
C LEU A 55 8.17 -3.53 45.21
N ILE A 56 6.99 -3.14 45.72
CA ILE A 56 6.01 -2.34 44.96
C ILE A 56 6.62 -0.99 44.57
N LEU A 57 7.21 -0.27 45.53
CA LEU A 57 7.82 1.02 45.28
C LEU A 57 9.04 0.89 44.35
N ALA A 58 9.82 -0.17 44.50
CA ALA A 58 10.95 -0.47 43.62
C ALA A 58 10.50 -0.67 42.16
N CYS A 59 9.43 -1.42 41.92
CA CYS A 59 8.84 -1.58 40.59
C CYS A 59 8.29 -0.26 40.03
N CYS A 60 7.56 0.51 40.84
CA CYS A 60 7.01 1.81 40.44
C CYS A 60 8.07 2.83 40.02
N LEU A 61 9.29 2.74 40.57
CA LEU A 61 10.40 3.60 40.19
C LEU A 61 11.22 3.02 39.03
N ALA A 62 11.51 1.72 39.06
CA ALA A 62 12.40 1.08 38.10
C ALA A 62 11.80 0.95 36.68
N TYR A 63 10.51 0.63 36.55
CA TYR A 63 9.90 0.47 35.23
C TYR A 63 9.81 1.79 34.46
N PRO A 64 9.24 2.88 35.01
CA PRO A 64 9.17 4.16 34.29
C PRO A 64 10.55 4.74 33.97
N SER A 65 11.50 4.67 34.90
CA SER A 65 12.88 5.14 34.66
C SER A 65 13.58 4.34 33.57
N PHE A 66 13.41 3.01 33.54
CA PHE A 66 13.91 2.16 32.46
C PHE A 66 13.35 2.58 31.11
N TYR A 67 12.02 2.73 31.01
CA TYR A 67 11.38 3.12 29.74
C TYR A 67 11.81 4.52 29.30
N MET A 68 11.82 5.49 30.20
CA MET A 68 12.25 6.85 29.91
C MET A 68 13.69 6.88 29.38
N LEU A 69 14.63 6.21 30.08
CA LEU A 69 16.03 6.18 29.65
C LEU A 69 16.20 5.41 28.34
N LEU A 70 15.44 4.34 28.12
CA LEU A 70 15.43 3.59 26.87
C LEU A 70 14.92 4.43 25.70
N PHE A 71 13.83 5.17 25.87
CA PHE A 71 13.32 6.08 24.83
C PHE A 71 14.31 7.20 24.52
N ILE A 72 14.95 7.78 25.54
CA ILE A 72 16.00 8.79 25.35
C ILE A 72 17.20 8.19 24.61
N SER A 73 17.63 6.99 24.98
CA SER A 73 18.76 6.29 24.34
C SER A 73 18.48 6.02 22.85
N ILE A 74 17.31 5.48 22.53
CA ILE A 74 16.91 5.20 21.14
C ILE A 74 16.72 6.50 20.35
N GLY A 75 16.03 7.50 20.94
CA GLY A 75 15.77 8.78 20.30
C GLY A 75 17.05 9.54 19.98
N SER A 76 17.98 9.61 20.93
CA SER A 76 19.29 10.24 20.73
C SER A 76 20.10 9.54 19.64
N TYR A 77 20.13 8.21 19.60
CA TYR A 77 20.79 7.47 18.52
C TYR A 77 20.16 7.76 17.15
N ARG A 78 18.82 7.75 17.04
CA ARG A 78 18.10 8.01 15.78
C ARG A 78 18.30 9.42 15.23
N LEU A 79 18.52 10.40 16.11
CA LEU A 79 18.84 11.78 15.73
C LEU A 79 20.34 12.02 15.53
N SER A 80 21.20 11.12 16.03
CA SER A 80 22.65 11.28 15.96
C SER A 80 23.19 11.13 14.53
N PRO A 81 24.37 11.71 14.23
CA PRO A 81 25.06 11.51 12.96
C PRO A 81 25.52 10.07 12.74
N PHE A 82 25.52 9.22 13.78
CA PHE A 82 25.85 7.80 13.66
C PHE A 82 24.71 6.95 13.08
N HIS A 83 23.51 7.53 12.94
CA HIS A 83 22.40 6.85 12.31
C HIS A 83 22.68 6.69 10.79
N PRO A 84 22.48 5.51 10.18
CA PRO A 84 22.75 5.30 8.75
C PRO A 84 22.03 6.26 7.81
N LEU A 85 20.88 6.79 8.26
CA LEU A 85 20.03 7.72 7.51
C LEU A 85 20.15 9.18 7.98
N ALA A 86 21.18 9.52 8.78
CA ALA A 86 21.34 10.85 9.35
C ALA A 86 21.43 11.96 8.28
N ASN A 87 22.09 11.66 7.16
CA ASN A 87 22.30 12.61 6.06
C ASN A 87 21.04 12.92 5.25
N TYR A 88 19.96 12.14 5.41
CA TYR A 88 18.71 12.40 4.70
C TYR A 88 17.84 13.42 5.47
N PRO A 89 17.35 14.47 4.79
CA PRO A 89 16.50 15.47 5.39
C PRO A 89 15.10 14.91 5.68
N GLY A 90 14.37 15.48 6.64
CA GLY A 90 13.01 15.07 6.94
C GLY A 90 12.57 15.46 8.36
N PRO A 91 11.28 15.32 8.69
CA PRO A 91 10.73 15.71 9.99
C PRO A 91 11.39 14.96 11.14
N THR A 92 11.81 15.67 12.19
CA THR A 92 12.48 15.08 13.36
C THR A 92 11.64 13.99 14.03
N ILE A 93 10.33 14.20 14.17
CA ILE A 93 9.41 13.21 14.75
C ILE A 93 9.35 11.92 13.93
N ALA A 94 9.47 12.00 12.60
CA ALA A 94 9.49 10.84 11.71
C ALA A 94 10.80 10.05 11.85
N LYS A 95 11.94 10.74 12.05
CA LYS A 95 13.23 10.09 12.34
C LYS A 95 13.21 9.28 13.65
N ILE A 96 12.46 9.76 14.66
CA ILE A 96 12.38 9.09 15.96
C ILE A 96 11.38 7.93 15.94
N SER A 97 10.22 8.07 15.30
CA SER A 97 9.14 7.09 15.42
C SER A 97 8.19 7.05 14.21
N LYS A 98 7.55 5.90 13.99
CA LYS A 98 6.47 5.72 13.00
C LYS A 98 5.14 6.33 13.42
N VAL A 99 5.01 6.82 14.66
CA VAL A 99 3.78 7.45 15.16
C VAL A 99 3.34 8.60 14.25
N TRP A 100 4.30 9.37 13.69
CA TRP A 100 3.98 10.42 12.72
C TRP A 100 3.28 9.86 11.48
N THR A 101 3.82 8.82 10.85
CA THR A 101 3.23 8.18 9.66
C THR A 101 1.87 7.57 9.98
N VAL A 102 1.74 6.93 11.14
CA VAL A 102 0.45 6.37 11.60
C VAL A 102 -0.59 7.47 11.71
N HIS A 103 -0.29 8.55 12.44
CA HIS A 103 -1.18 9.69 12.58
C HIS A 103 -1.57 10.30 11.23
N LYS A 104 -0.59 10.53 10.34
CA LYS A 104 -0.82 11.06 8.99
C LYS A 104 -1.49 10.10 8.01
N SER A 105 -1.64 8.83 8.38
CA SER A 105 -2.42 7.87 7.61
C SER A 105 -3.89 7.78 8.02
N MET A 106 -4.26 8.34 9.19
CA MET A 106 -5.61 8.20 9.75
C MET A 106 -6.70 8.90 8.94
N ASP A 107 -6.37 9.98 8.22
CA ASP A 107 -7.28 10.73 7.36
C ASP A 107 -7.24 10.27 5.89
N GLY A 108 -6.43 9.24 5.57
CA GLY A 108 -6.25 8.72 4.22
C GLY A 108 -5.42 9.60 3.29
N LYS A 109 -4.86 10.72 3.75
CA LYS A 109 -4.16 11.71 2.89
C LYS A 109 -2.64 11.58 2.90
N LEU A 110 -2.11 10.40 3.27
CA LEU A 110 -0.67 10.14 3.41
C LEU A 110 0.16 10.54 2.18
N ALA A 111 -0.37 10.30 0.97
CA ALA A 111 0.29 10.68 -0.28
C ALA A 111 0.49 12.20 -0.43
N HIS A 112 -0.50 13.00 -0.01
CA HIS A 112 -0.39 14.46 0.01
C HIS A 112 0.65 14.94 1.01
N TYR A 113 0.69 14.34 2.21
CA TYR A 113 1.72 14.66 3.19
C TYR A 113 3.12 14.33 2.68
N TYR A 114 3.30 13.22 1.96
CA TYR A 114 4.58 12.93 1.30
C TYR A 114 4.92 13.92 0.20
N LYS A 115 3.95 14.37 -0.61
CA LYS A 115 4.17 15.45 -1.59
C LYS A 115 4.69 16.71 -0.91
N MET A 116 4.02 17.16 0.16
CA MET A 116 4.47 18.32 0.94
C MET A 116 5.90 18.16 1.48
N LEU A 117 6.24 16.96 1.96
CA LEU A 117 7.59 16.69 2.43
C LEU A 117 8.62 16.72 1.30
N HIS A 118 8.31 16.18 0.13
CA HIS A 118 9.20 16.23 -1.02
C HIS A 118 9.36 17.64 -1.56
N ASP A 119 8.30 18.45 -1.53
CA ASP A 119 8.36 19.87 -1.89
C ASP A 119 9.25 20.68 -0.93
N GLN A 120 9.28 20.30 0.35
CA GLN A 120 10.08 20.97 1.37
C GLN A 120 11.54 20.49 1.43
N TYR A 121 11.77 19.18 1.37
CA TYR A 121 13.06 18.55 1.68
C TYR A 121 13.77 18.00 0.44
N GLY A 122 13.10 17.95 -0.71
CA GLY A 122 13.67 17.50 -1.98
C GLY A 122 13.38 16.02 -2.32
N PRO A 123 14.15 15.42 -3.23
CA PRO A 123 13.81 14.14 -3.86
C PRO A 123 13.92 12.91 -2.94
N ILE A 124 14.68 12.99 -1.85
CA ILE A 124 14.84 11.88 -0.89
C ILE A 124 14.59 12.41 0.52
N VAL A 125 13.60 11.83 1.20
CA VAL A 125 13.13 12.29 2.51
C VAL A 125 13.12 11.17 3.52
N HIS A 126 13.63 11.41 4.71
CA HIS A 126 13.59 10.52 5.86
C HIS A 126 12.20 10.57 6.52
N VAL A 127 11.40 9.50 6.35
CA VAL A 127 9.97 9.44 6.74
C VAL A 127 9.67 8.41 7.83
N GLY A 128 10.67 7.70 8.33
CA GLY A 128 10.57 6.83 9.49
C GLY A 128 11.94 6.39 9.99
N PRO A 129 12.05 5.78 11.19
CA PRO A 129 13.35 5.49 11.81
C PRO A 129 14.35 4.76 10.91
N ASN A 130 13.87 3.77 10.16
CA ASN A 130 14.64 3.03 9.15
C ASN A 130 13.94 3.12 7.78
N GLU A 131 13.37 4.28 7.44
CA GLU A 131 12.65 4.45 6.18
C GLU A 131 12.87 5.81 5.52
N ILE A 132 13.13 5.76 4.22
CA ILE A 132 13.18 6.93 3.33
C ILE A 132 12.09 6.83 2.26
N SER A 133 11.55 7.98 1.87
CA SER A 133 10.71 8.18 0.70
C SER A 133 11.57 8.74 -0.43
N VAL A 134 11.45 8.18 -1.63
CA VAL A 134 12.22 8.55 -2.82
C VAL A 134 11.26 8.94 -3.93
N ALA A 135 11.45 10.15 -4.45
CA ALA A 135 10.80 10.70 -5.62
C ALA A 135 11.88 11.16 -6.60
N GLU A 136 12.62 10.20 -7.17
CA GLU A 136 13.68 10.45 -8.15
C GLU A 136 13.61 9.42 -9.28
N LYS A 137 13.36 9.86 -10.51
CA LYS A 137 13.15 9.01 -11.68
C LYS A 137 14.34 8.10 -11.94
N ASP A 138 15.55 8.63 -11.83
CA ASP A 138 16.78 7.92 -12.17
C ASP A 138 17.10 6.79 -11.17
N LEU A 139 16.51 6.84 -9.97
CA LEU A 139 16.68 5.80 -8.96
C LEU A 139 15.65 4.66 -9.09
N LEU A 140 14.55 4.87 -9.82
CA LEU A 140 13.46 3.89 -9.92
C LEU A 140 13.89 2.52 -10.46
N PRO A 141 14.75 2.40 -11.50
CA PRO A 141 15.20 1.11 -11.99
C PRO A 141 15.89 0.25 -10.91
N PHE A 142 16.63 0.90 -10.00
CA PHE A 142 17.35 0.23 -8.91
C PHE A 142 16.43 -0.14 -7.73
N ILE A 143 15.30 0.56 -7.56
CA ILE A 143 14.35 0.36 -6.46
C ILE A 143 13.23 -0.58 -6.87
N ILE A 144 12.44 -0.25 -7.89
CA ILE A 144 11.24 -0.97 -8.32
C ILE A 144 11.36 -1.65 -9.69
N GLY A 145 12.48 -1.48 -10.39
CA GLY A 145 12.74 -2.12 -11.68
C GLY A 145 12.95 -3.64 -11.58
N THR A 146 13.24 -4.26 -12.73
CA THR A 146 13.43 -5.73 -12.85
C THR A 146 14.59 -6.24 -12.00
N GLN A 147 15.70 -5.50 -11.96
CA GLN A 147 16.84 -5.72 -11.06
C GLN A 147 16.73 -4.89 -9.78
N GLY A 148 15.50 -4.53 -9.40
CA GLY A 148 15.15 -3.71 -8.26
C GLY A 148 15.36 -4.42 -6.92
N MET A 149 14.86 -3.81 -5.85
CA MET A 149 14.83 -4.42 -4.53
C MET A 149 13.59 -5.31 -4.37
N PRO A 150 13.62 -6.34 -3.52
CA PRO A 150 12.41 -7.06 -3.14
C PRO A 150 11.44 -6.16 -2.37
N LYS A 151 10.20 -6.63 -2.25
CA LYS A 151 9.16 -5.99 -1.42
C LYS A 151 9.66 -5.81 0.02
N GLY A 152 9.37 -4.64 0.59
CA GLY A 152 9.76 -4.31 1.96
C GLY A 152 8.91 -4.99 3.05
N PRO A 153 9.27 -4.85 4.33
CA PRO A 153 8.57 -5.47 5.46
C PRO A 153 7.08 -5.12 5.60
N LEU A 154 6.63 -3.96 5.09
CA LEU A 154 5.23 -3.55 5.11
C LEU A 154 4.30 -4.56 4.43
N TRP A 155 4.81 -5.31 3.45
CA TRP A 155 4.04 -6.34 2.75
C TRP A 155 3.82 -7.60 3.59
N GLU A 156 4.64 -7.86 4.63
CA GLU A 156 4.42 -8.96 5.58
C GLU A 156 3.12 -8.73 6.37
N GLY A 157 2.87 -7.49 6.80
CA GLY A 157 1.63 -7.12 7.50
C GLY A 157 0.36 -7.18 6.64
N ARG A 158 0.52 -7.19 5.31
CA ARG A 158 -0.58 -7.31 4.34
C ARG A 158 -0.81 -8.74 3.86
N ALA A 159 0.04 -9.68 4.23
CA ALA A 159 -0.19 -11.09 3.96
C ALA A 159 -1.35 -11.58 4.82
N ILE A 160 -2.52 -11.80 4.21
CA ILE A 160 -3.67 -12.43 4.84
C ILE A 160 -3.36 -13.93 4.95
N THR A 161 -2.56 -14.33 5.93
CA THR A 161 -2.22 -15.74 6.17
C THR A 161 -2.78 -16.19 7.52
N PRO A 162 -3.62 -17.25 7.56
CA PRO A 162 -4.07 -17.84 8.81
C PRO A 162 -2.88 -18.30 9.67
N LYS A 163 -2.95 -18.07 10.99
CA LYS A 163 -1.89 -18.38 11.98
C LYS A 163 -1.30 -19.80 11.85
N LYS A 164 -2.07 -20.77 11.36
CA LYS A 164 -1.71 -22.21 11.32
C LYS A 164 -0.66 -22.56 10.26
N ASN A 165 -0.49 -21.73 9.22
CA ASN A 165 0.37 -22.04 8.05
C ASN A 165 1.54 -21.06 7.85
N ARG A 166 1.97 -20.30 8.86
CA ARG A 166 3.11 -19.36 8.73
C ARG A 166 4.43 -20.00 8.29
N ASN A 167 4.59 -21.31 8.51
CA ASN A 167 5.78 -22.07 8.09
C ASN A 167 5.65 -22.65 6.67
N GLN A 168 4.46 -22.62 6.06
CA GLN A 168 4.28 -22.98 4.67
C GLN A 168 4.47 -21.72 3.82
N SER A 169 5.25 -21.83 2.75
CA SER A 169 5.51 -20.81 1.73
C SER A 169 4.25 -20.41 0.93
N ASN A 170 3.06 -20.50 1.50
CA ASN A 170 1.79 -20.18 0.85
C ASN A 170 1.40 -18.73 1.13
N TYR A 171 2.26 -17.80 0.71
CA TYR A 171 1.95 -16.38 0.70
C TYR A 171 1.15 -16.03 -0.56
N SER A 172 0.22 -15.08 -0.48
CA SER A 172 -0.35 -14.48 -1.70
C SER A 172 0.75 -13.82 -2.52
N LEU A 173 0.65 -13.84 -3.86
CA LEU A 173 1.64 -13.24 -4.76
C LEU A 173 2.02 -11.80 -4.34
N ILE A 174 1.04 -11.05 -3.84
CA ILE A 174 1.20 -9.67 -3.36
C ILE A 174 2.15 -9.60 -2.15
N GLY A 175 2.05 -10.53 -1.20
CA GLY A 175 2.86 -10.54 0.03
C GLY A 175 4.24 -11.20 -0.09
N VAL A 176 4.51 -11.96 -1.16
CA VAL A 176 5.78 -12.68 -1.32
C VAL A 176 6.95 -11.71 -1.52
N ARG A 177 7.96 -11.82 -0.65
CA ARG A 177 9.19 -11.00 -0.68
C ARG A 177 10.39 -11.72 -1.33
N ASP A 178 10.42 -13.04 -1.30
CA ASP A 178 11.46 -13.82 -1.97
C ASP A 178 11.31 -13.72 -3.49
N LEU A 179 12.36 -13.28 -4.18
CA LEU A 179 12.29 -12.97 -5.61
C LEU A 179 12.09 -14.23 -6.45
N THR A 180 12.73 -15.34 -6.07
CA THR A 180 12.65 -16.62 -6.80
C THR A 180 11.24 -17.19 -6.70
N HIS A 181 10.69 -17.27 -5.49
CA HIS A 181 9.33 -17.73 -5.25
C HIS A 181 8.28 -16.79 -5.87
N HIS A 182 8.47 -15.47 -5.76
CA HIS A 182 7.60 -14.48 -6.41
C HIS A 182 7.60 -14.65 -7.93
N SER A 183 8.78 -14.85 -8.54
CA SER A 183 8.90 -15.11 -9.98
C SER A 183 8.16 -16.38 -10.39
N HIS A 184 8.32 -17.46 -9.62
CA HIS A 184 7.59 -18.71 -9.85
C HIS A 184 6.07 -18.52 -9.82
N LEU A 185 5.53 -17.88 -8.77
CA LEU A 185 4.10 -17.61 -8.64
C LEU A 185 3.58 -16.66 -9.74
N ARG A 186 4.39 -15.69 -10.16
CA ARG A 186 4.04 -14.73 -11.20
C ARG A 186 3.91 -15.39 -12.58
N LYS A 187 4.58 -16.52 -12.85
CA LYS A 187 4.47 -17.23 -14.14
C LYS A 187 3.03 -17.59 -14.51
N THR A 188 2.27 -18.11 -13.54
CA THR A 188 0.86 -18.48 -13.76
C THR A 188 0.00 -17.26 -14.09
N TRP A 189 0.20 -16.15 -13.39
CA TRP A 189 -0.49 -14.89 -13.67
C TRP A 189 -0.11 -14.32 -15.04
N ASN A 190 1.19 -14.31 -15.38
CA ASN A 190 1.63 -13.86 -16.70
C ASN A 190 1.02 -14.69 -17.84
N ARG A 191 0.81 -16.00 -17.63
CA ARG A 191 0.10 -16.85 -18.60
C ARG A 191 -1.39 -16.54 -18.66
N ALA A 192 -2.05 -16.30 -17.53
CA ALA A 192 -3.47 -15.96 -17.51
C ALA A 192 -3.77 -14.61 -18.18
N PHE A 193 -2.79 -13.70 -18.22
CA PHE A 193 -2.91 -12.38 -18.85
C PHE A 193 -2.02 -12.24 -20.10
N SER A 194 -1.75 -13.33 -20.82
CA SER A 194 -1.12 -13.28 -22.14
C SER A 194 -2.16 -13.01 -23.24
N GLU A 195 -1.70 -12.70 -24.45
CA GLU A 195 -2.56 -12.31 -25.57
C GLU A 195 -3.68 -13.32 -25.88
N GLU A 196 -3.38 -14.62 -25.90
CA GLU A 196 -4.36 -15.67 -26.21
C GLU A 196 -5.54 -15.70 -25.20
N PRO A 197 -5.35 -15.86 -23.87
CA PRO A 197 -6.47 -15.77 -22.91
C PRO A 197 -7.19 -14.42 -22.87
N LEU A 198 -6.52 -13.31 -23.20
CA LEU A 198 -7.17 -12.00 -23.22
C LEU A 198 -8.24 -11.92 -24.31
N GLN A 199 -8.08 -12.64 -25.42
CA GLN A 199 -9.13 -12.75 -26.45
C GLN A 199 -10.37 -13.45 -25.90
N ASP A 200 -10.21 -14.52 -25.10
CA ASP A 200 -11.33 -15.22 -24.45
C ASP A 200 -12.06 -14.32 -23.43
N TYR A 201 -11.33 -13.42 -22.77
CA TYR A 201 -11.90 -12.51 -21.77
C TYR A 201 -12.65 -11.32 -22.39
N GLN A 202 -12.42 -11.07 -23.68
CA GLN A 202 -13.00 -9.94 -24.39
C GLN A 202 -14.53 -10.02 -24.44
N ASP A 203 -15.09 -11.19 -24.75
CA ASP A 203 -16.53 -11.36 -24.83
C ASP A 203 -17.22 -11.10 -23.49
N ILE A 204 -16.61 -11.57 -22.39
CA ILE A 204 -17.06 -11.32 -21.02
C ILE A 204 -17.05 -9.82 -20.71
N LEU A 205 -15.99 -9.12 -21.11
CA LEU A 205 -15.86 -7.69 -20.91
C LEU A 205 -16.90 -6.90 -21.71
N ILE A 206 -17.10 -7.22 -22.99
CA ILE A 206 -18.09 -6.59 -23.87
C ILE A 206 -19.50 -6.78 -23.31
N GLN A 207 -19.84 -8.01 -22.88
CA GLN A 207 -21.14 -8.29 -22.29
C GLN A 207 -21.38 -7.44 -21.02
N ASN A 208 -20.40 -7.40 -20.12
CA ASN A 208 -20.50 -6.58 -18.91
C ASN A 208 -20.58 -5.07 -19.22
N ALA A 209 -19.90 -4.61 -20.27
CA ALA A 209 -19.95 -3.22 -20.71
C ALA A 209 -21.33 -2.86 -21.29
N ASN A 210 -21.94 -3.75 -22.07
CA ASN A 210 -23.30 -3.57 -22.58
C ASN A 210 -24.32 -3.51 -21.42
N ASN A 211 -24.21 -4.41 -20.43
CA ASN A 211 -25.04 -4.38 -19.23
C ASN A 211 -24.92 -3.04 -18.48
N LEU A 212 -23.70 -2.50 -18.39
CA LEU A 212 -23.46 -1.19 -17.81
C LEU A 212 -24.21 -0.09 -18.58
N VAL A 213 -24.11 -0.06 -19.91
CA VAL A 213 -24.83 0.92 -20.75
C VAL A 213 -26.34 0.81 -20.56
N GLU A 214 -26.90 -0.40 -20.60
CA GLU A 214 -28.34 -0.63 -20.41
C GLU A 214 -28.83 -0.12 -19.03
N VAL A 215 -28.05 -0.33 -17.97
CA VAL A 215 -28.37 0.18 -16.63
C VAL A 215 -28.35 1.70 -16.59
N LEU A 216 -27.40 2.34 -17.28
CA LEU A 216 -27.32 3.80 -17.37
C LEU A 216 -28.51 4.37 -18.14
N GLU A 217 -28.85 3.79 -19.30
CA GLU A 217 -30.01 4.19 -20.12
C GLU A 217 -31.32 4.05 -19.35
N LYS A 218 -31.52 2.90 -18.68
CA LYS A 218 -32.72 2.65 -17.89
C LYS A 218 -32.90 3.70 -16.79
N ARG A 219 -31.83 4.01 -16.03
CA ARG A 219 -31.90 5.02 -14.96
C ARG A 219 -32.15 6.42 -15.48
N PHE A 220 -31.61 6.75 -16.65
CA PHE A 220 -31.89 8.00 -17.33
C PHE A 220 -33.37 8.09 -17.72
N MET A 221 -33.93 7.04 -18.33
CA MET A 221 -35.34 6.97 -18.74
C MET A 221 -36.31 7.01 -17.55
N GLU A 222 -35.94 6.45 -16.40
CA GLU A 222 -36.73 6.48 -15.16
C GLU A 222 -36.75 7.87 -14.48
N GLY A 223 -36.05 8.87 -15.02
CA GLY A 223 -36.03 10.24 -14.49
C GLY A 223 -35.19 10.40 -13.21
N SER A 224 -34.25 9.49 -12.96
CA SER A 224 -33.31 9.63 -11.83
C SER A 224 -32.36 10.82 -12.08
N VAL A 225 -32.54 11.91 -11.35
CA VAL A 225 -31.78 13.17 -11.54
C VAL A 225 -30.33 13.06 -11.06
N GLU A 226 -30.03 12.14 -10.15
CA GLU A 226 -28.68 11.96 -9.59
C GLU A 226 -28.22 10.50 -9.67
N LEU A 227 -27.05 10.30 -10.26
CA LEU A 227 -26.42 8.99 -10.43
C LEU A 227 -25.03 8.98 -9.81
N ASP A 228 -24.81 8.08 -8.85
CA ASP A 228 -23.48 7.75 -8.34
C ASP A 228 -22.74 6.83 -9.32
N ILE A 229 -21.98 7.46 -10.23
CA ILE A 229 -21.17 6.78 -11.24
C ILE A 229 -20.09 5.89 -10.60
N ALA A 230 -19.51 6.31 -9.47
CA ALA A 230 -18.50 5.54 -8.76
C ALA A 230 -19.04 4.18 -8.32
N ASN A 231 -20.25 4.17 -7.73
CA ASN A 231 -20.91 2.95 -7.34
C ASN A 231 -21.25 2.07 -8.54
N VAL A 232 -21.73 2.65 -9.65
CA VAL A 232 -22.05 1.89 -10.86
C VAL A 232 -20.80 1.21 -11.45
N ILE A 233 -19.67 1.90 -11.53
CA ILE A 233 -18.41 1.33 -12.02
C ILE A 233 -17.85 0.26 -11.07
N ASN A 234 -18.00 0.45 -9.76
CA ASN A 234 -17.61 -0.57 -8.78
C ASN A 234 -18.42 -1.85 -8.98
N LEU A 235 -19.72 -1.76 -9.29
CA LEU A 235 -20.56 -2.91 -9.60
C LEU A 235 -20.13 -3.57 -10.91
N PHE A 236 -19.94 -2.79 -11.98
CA PHE A 236 -19.40 -3.30 -13.25
C PHE A 236 -18.07 -4.05 -13.06
N SER A 237 -17.14 -3.48 -12.28
CA SER A 237 -15.84 -4.11 -12.01
C SER A 237 -16.00 -5.41 -11.19
N PHE A 238 -16.98 -5.45 -10.28
CA PHE A 238 -17.29 -6.64 -9.48
C PHE A 238 -17.88 -7.75 -10.34
N ASP A 239 -18.84 -7.42 -11.21
CA ASP A 239 -19.49 -8.38 -12.11
C ASP A 239 -18.48 -8.92 -13.13
N PHE A 240 -17.70 -8.04 -13.78
CA PHE A 240 -16.63 -8.46 -14.69
C PHE A 240 -15.60 -9.37 -14.01
N MET A 241 -15.09 -9.00 -12.85
CA MET A 241 -14.12 -9.85 -12.12
C MET A 241 -14.76 -11.15 -11.62
N GLY A 242 -16.06 -11.13 -11.30
CA GLY A 242 -16.85 -12.30 -10.99
C GLY A 242 -16.87 -13.25 -12.19
N ASP A 243 -17.34 -12.78 -13.34
CA ASP A 243 -17.43 -13.58 -14.57
C ASP A 243 -16.07 -14.01 -15.10
N LEU A 244 -15.01 -13.25 -14.86
CA LEU A 244 -13.65 -13.64 -15.23
C LEU A 244 -13.11 -14.77 -14.33
N ALA A 245 -13.41 -14.74 -13.03
CA ALA A 245 -12.90 -15.71 -12.06
C ALA A 245 -13.75 -16.99 -11.96
N THR A 246 -15.05 -16.90 -12.24
CA THR A 246 -16.03 -17.98 -12.01
C THR A 246 -15.94 -19.15 -12.99
N PRO A 247 -15.60 -18.98 -14.29
CA PRO A 247 -15.36 -20.08 -15.22
C PRO A 247 -14.30 -21.05 -14.71
N ALA A 248 -13.27 -20.59 -13.99
CA ALA A 248 -12.28 -21.46 -13.38
C ALA A 248 -12.84 -22.34 -12.24
N LEU A 249 -13.90 -21.89 -11.55
CA LEU A 249 -14.58 -22.65 -10.48
C LEU A 249 -15.63 -23.63 -11.04
N THR A 250 -16.31 -23.26 -12.13
CA THR A 250 -17.41 -24.04 -12.71
C THR A 250 -16.94 -25.04 -13.76
N MET A 251 -15.85 -24.76 -14.49
CA MET A 251 -15.28 -25.68 -15.48
C MET A 251 -14.68 -26.95 -14.85
N GLN A 252 -14.21 -26.90 -13.60
CA GLN A 252 -13.67 -28.10 -12.94
C GLN A 252 -14.76 -28.95 -12.27
N ILE A 253 -15.87 -28.34 -11.84
CA ILE A 253 -16.92 -29.03 -11.09
C ILE A 253 -18.29 -28.40 -11.42
N PRO A 254 -18.90 -28.70 -12.60
CA PRO A 254 -20.16 -28.09 -13.02
C PRO A 254 -21.32 -28.27 -12.04
N TRP A 255 -21.31 -29.36 -11.25
CA TRP A 255 -22.31 -29.65 -10.21
C TRP A 255 -22.14 -28.83 -8.93
N SER A 256 -21.00 -28.14 -8.73
CA SER A 256 -20.76 -27.37 -7.50
C SER A 256 -21.68 -26.16 -7.39
N VAL A 257 -22.14 -25.60 -8.52
CA VAL A 257 -23.11 -24.49 -8.55
C VAL A 257 -24.42 -24.91 -7.88
N ALA A 258 -24.93 -26.10 -8.20
CA ALA A 258 -26.14 -26.63 -7.57
C ALA A 258 -25.94 -26.90 -6.07
N ILE A 259 -24.74 -27.33 -5.65
CA ILE A 259 -24.43 -27.61 -4.23
C ILE A 259 -24.21 -26.33 -3.41
N VAL A 260 -23.54 -25.32 -3.96
CA VAL A 260 -23.37 -24.00 -3.35
C VAL A 260 -24.72 -23.30 -3.20
N GLN A 261 -25.64 -23.51 -4.15
CA GLN A 261 -27.03 -23.05 -4.06
C GLN A 261 -27.88 -23.89 -3.09
N ALA A 262 -27.59 -25.20 -2.95
CA ALA A 262 -28.34 -26.12 -2.09
C ALA A 262 -28.01 -26.01 -0.58
N PHE A 263 -26.88 -25.40 -0.20
CA PHE A 263 -26.48 -25.25 1.21
C PHE A 263 -26.54 -23.79 1.68
N PRO A 264 -27.62 -23.39 2.40
CA PRO A 264 -27.88 -21.99 2.78
C PRO A 264 -26.81 -21.35 3.67
N TRP A 265 -25.99 -22.12 4.39
CA TRP A 265 -24.96 -21.59 5.31
C TRP A 265 -23.66 -21.14 4.62
N LEU A 266 -23.28 -21.77 3.51
CA LEU A 266 -22.15 -21.34 2.67
C LEU A 266 -22.51 -20.07 1.90
N SER A 267 -23.74 -20.02 1.38
CA SER A 267 -24.27 -18.82 0.75
C SER A 267 -24.54 -17.70 1.76
N THR A 268 -24.91 -17.97 3.02
CA THR A 268 -25.03 -16.89 4.03
C THR A 268 -23.68 -16.34 4.48
N SER A 269 -22.58 -17.10 4.50
CA SER A 269 -21.25 -16.52 4.77
C SER A 269 -20.73 -15.69 3.59
N LEU A 270 -21.00 -16.09 2.36
CA LEU A 270 -20.68 -15.31 1.15
C LEU A 270 -21.62 -14.11 0.96
N ARG A 271 -22.91 -14.25 1.30
CA ARG A 271 -23.90 -13.16 1.31
C ARG A 271 -23.69 -12.24 2.50
N SER A 272 -23.18 -12.71 3.64
CA SER A 272 -22.85 -11.84 4.78
C SER A 272 -21.53 -11.11 4.53
N PHE A 273 -20.54 -11.75 3.90
CA PHE A 273 -19.35 -11.07 3.41
C PHE A 273 -19.69 -10.10 2.28
N GLY A 274 -20.57 -10.49 1.35
CA GLY A 274 -21.10 -9.62 0.30
C GLY A 274 -21.91 -8.46 0.87
N ALA A 275 -22.81 -8.70 1.84
CA ALA A 275 -23.57 -7.66 2.52
C ALA A 275 -22.68 -6.77 3.42
N PHE A 276 -21.62 -7.32 3.99
CA PHE A 276 -20.58 -6.55 4.68
C PHE A 276 -19.77 -5.72 3.70
N ALA A 277 -19.33 -6.28 2.58
CA ALA A 277 -18.61 -5.56 1.54
C ALA A 277 -19.48 -4.48 0.90
N VAL A 278 -20.76 -4.78 0.64
CA VAL A 278 -21.78 -3.84 0.14
C VAL A 278 -22.15 -2.81 1.20
N SER A 279 -22.23 -3.16 2.49
CA SER A 279 -22.48 -2.16 3.54
C SER A 279 -21.27 -1.26 3.74
N GLN A 280 -20.05 -1.79 3.70
CA GLN A 280 -18.82 -1.02 3.71
C GLN A 280 -18.66 -0.19 2.42
N ALA A 281 -19.08 -0.69 1.26
CA ALA A 281 -19.09 0.05 0.00
C ALA A 281 -20.13 1.16 0.04
N LYS A 282 -21.35 0.91 0.53
CA LYS A 282 -22.41 1.90 0.76
C LYS A 282 -22.00 2.95 1.79
N LEU A 283 -21.34 2.57 2.88
CA LEU A 283 -20.77 3.49 3.87
C LEU A 283 -19.62 4.33 3.30
N ARG A 284 -18.86 3.78 2.36
CA ARG A 284 -17.79 4.50 1.63
C ARG A 284 -18.34 5.37 0.49
N ALA A 285 -19.49 5.01 -0.07
CA ALA A 285 -20.21 5.78 -1.08
C ALA A 285 -21.05 6.91 -0.45
N SER A 286 -21.58 6.70 0.77
CA SER A 286 -22.31 7.73 1.52
C SER A 286 -21.40 8.77 2.17
N ASN A 287 -20.09 8.49 2.30
CA ASN A 287 -19.09 9.45 2.78
C ASN A 287 -18.39 10.11 1.59
N GLU A 288 -18.93 11.26 1.20
CA GLU A 288 -18.42 12.22 0.20
C GLU A 288 -18.21 11.67 -1.22
N SER A 289 -18.49 12.50 -2.23
CA SER A 289 -18.12 12.21 -3.61
C SER A 289 -16.62 11.93 -3.67
N ARG A 290 -16.23 10.68 -3.89
CA ARG A 290 -14.83 10.41 -4.19
C ARG A 290 -14.52 11.11 -5.50
N LYS A 291 -13.47 11.92 -5.46
CA LYS A 291 -12.85 12.47 -6.66
C LYS A 291 -12.10 11.35 -7.38
N ASP A 292 -12.84 10.41 -7.95
CA ASP A 292 -12.31 9.32 -8.78
C ASP A 292 -12.05 9.80 -10.22
N LEU A 293 -11.58 8.88 -11.07
CA LEU A 293 -11.35 9.13 -12.49
C LEU A 293 -12.52 9.90 -13.13
N PHE A 294 -13.74 9.44 -12.91
CA PHE A 294 -14.93 9.97 -13.57
C PHE A 294 -15.40 11.28 -12.95
N TYR A 295 -15.18 11.49 -11.65
CA TYR A 295 -15.33 12.81 -11.05
C TYR A 295 -14.42 13.84 -11.71
N TYR A 296 -13.17 13.53 -12.06
CA TYR A 296 -12.29 14.52 -12.72
C TYR A 296 -12.64 14.73 -14.20
N LEU A 297 -12.99 13.65 -14.92
CA LEU A 297 -13.58 13.78 -16.26
C LEU A 297 -14.85 14.66 -16.22
N ARG A 298 -15.63 14.55 -15.14
CA ARG A 298 -16.87 15.34 -14.93
C ARG A 298 -16.64 16.71 -14.32
N SER A 299 -15.69 16.93 -13.41
CA SER A 299 -15.46 18.23 -12.76
C SER A 299 -14.79 19.23 -13.71
N TYR A 300 -14.33 18.74 -14.86
CA TYR A 300 -13.97 19.54 -16.01
C TYR A 300 -15.16 19.82 -16.95
N SER A 301 -16.39 19.36 -16.65
CA SER A 301 -17.58 19.67 -17.44
C SER A 301 -18.05 21.14 -17.33
N ASP A 302 -17.42 21.94 -16.47
CA ASP A 302 -17.55 23.41 -16.51
C ASP A 302 -16.75 24.04 -17.68
N VAL A 303 -15.96 23.22 -18.39
CA VAL A 303 -15.41 23.54 -19.70
C VAL A 303 -16.48 23.20 -20.75
N PRO A 304 -16.75 24.08 -21.74
CA PRO A 304 -17.80 23.87 -22.74
C PRO A 304 -17.77 22.46 -23.35
N GLN A 305 -18.95 21.89 -23.63
CA GLN A 305 -19.14 20.58 -24.27
C GLN A 305 -18.39 20.41 -25.60
N ASP A 306 -17.95 21.51 -26.21
CA ASP A 306 -17.12 21.56 -27.41
C ASP A 306 -15.61 21.35 -27.14
N SER A 307 -15.22 21.08 -25.89
CA SER A 307 -13.82 20.90 -25.53
C SER A 307 -13.27 19.55 -26.00
N LEU A 308 -12.14 19.64 -26.68
CA LEU A 308 -11.35 18.58 -27.34
C LEU A 308 -11.19 17.27 -26.52
N PHE A 309 -11.33 17.29 -25.19
CA PHE A 309 -10.97 16.17 -24.31
C PHE A 309 -11.99 15.02 -24.27
N ALA A 310 -13.28 15.28 -24.39
CA ALA A 310 -14.28 14.22 -24.51
C ALA A 310 -14.58 13.91 -25.99
N PHE A 311 -14.50 14.93 -26.84
CA PHE A 311 -14.82 14.81 -28.26
C PHE A 311 -13.77 14.01 -29.04
N ILE A 312 -12.47 14.27 -28.82
CA ILE A 312 -11.42 13.61 -29.61
C ILE A 312 -11.37 12.09 -29.36
N PRO A 313 -11.39 11.58 -28.12
CA PRO A 313 -11.37 10.13 -27.91
C PRO A 313 -12.63 9.45 -28.48
N CYS A 314 -13.81 10.07 -28.34
CA CYS A 314 -15.03 9.52 -28.95
C CYS A 314 -14.95 9.51 -30.48
N GLN A 315 -14.49 10.59 -31.10
CA GLN A 315 -14.28 10.66 -32.54
C GLN A 315 -13.23 9.61 -33.00
N GLU A 316 -12.12 9.49 -32.27
CA GLU A 316 -11.08 8.48 -32.55
C GLU A 316 -11.65 7.06 -32.48
N ILE A 317 -12.54 6.78 -31.51
CA ILE A 317 -13.27 5.51 -31.39
C ILE A 317 -14.24 5.31 -32.55
N GLU A 318 -15.05 6.30 -32.91
CA GLU A 318 -16.04 6.21 -33.99
C GLU A 318 -15.38 6.00 -35.36
N GLU A 319 -14.28 6.72 -35.64
CA GLU A 319 -13.47 6.53 -36.85
C GLU A 319 -12.80 5.15 -36.87
N ALA A 320 -12.35 4.68 -35.71
CA ALA A 320 -11.76 3.35 -35.58
C ALA A 320 -12.81 2.22 -35.68
N PHE A 321 -14.03 2.43 -35.22
CA PHE A 321 -15.05 1.39 -35.12
C PHE A 321 -16.42 1.89 -35.63
N PRO A 322 -16.54 2.14 -36.94
CA PRO A 322 -17.76 2.71 -37.53
C PRO A 322 -18.99 1.79 -37.41
N ASP A 323 -18.79 0.48 -37.28
CA ASP A 323 -19.87 -0.53 -37.23
C ASP A 323 -20.34 -0.87 -35.79
N SER A 324 -20.09 0.02 -34.82
CA SER A 324 -20.68 -0.07 -33.46
C SER A 324 -20.48 -1.42 -32.73
N GLY A 325 -19.23 -1.90 -32.68
CA GLY A 325 -18.81 -2.81 -31.59
C GLY A 325 -19.04 -4.31 -31.77
N THR A 326 -19.35 -4.82 -32.96
CA THR A 326 -19.46 -6.28 -33.18
C THR A 326 -18.12 -7.02 -33.22
N ASN A 327 -17.01 -6.32 -33.45
CA ASN A 327 -15.66 -6.89 -33.39
C ASN A 327 -14.64 -5.84 -32.91
N ILE A 328 -14.39 -5.81 -31.60
CA ILE A 328 -13.40 -4.91 -31.00
C ILE A 328 -12.01 -5.51 -31.19
N ASP A 329 -11.16 -4.84 -31.96
CA ASP A 329 -9.77 -5.25 -32.16
C ASP A 329 -8.86 -4.63 -31.08
N ILE A 330 -8.33 -5.48 -30.19
CA ILE A 330 -7.41 -5.07 -29.10
C ILE A 330 -6.14 -4.41 -29.66
N GLN A 331 -5.59 -4.88 -30.77
CA GLN A 331 -4.38 -4.31 -31.36
C GLN A 331 -4.63 -2.92 -31.94
N LYS A 332 -5.87 -2.65 -32.35
CA LYS A 332 -6.29 -1.31 -32.77
C LYS A 332 -6.40 -0.39 -31.56
N LEU A 333 -7.05 -0.83 -30.48
CA LEU A 333 -7.17 -0.07 -29.22
C LEU A 333 -5.80 0.32 -28.63
N ASP A 334 -4.82 -0.58 -28.65
CA ASP A 334 -3.45 -0.31 -28.14
C ASP A 334 -2.75 0.84 -28.89
N LYS A 335 -3.13 1.08 -30.14
CA LYS A 335 -2.52 2.09 -31.00
C LYS A 335 -3.27 3.43 -31.02
N MET A 336 -4.35 3.57 -30.26
CA MET A 336 -5.16 4.79 -30.22
C MET A 336 -4.54 5.85 -29.29
N PRO A 337 -3.89 6.90 -29.82
CA PRO A 337 -3.13 7.83 -29.00
C PRO A 337 -4.00 8.61 -28.00
N TRP A 338 -5.21 9.04 -28.36
CA TRP A 338 -6.03 9.86 -27.46
C TRP A 338 -6.69 9.05 -26.37
N LEU A 339 -7.25 7.88 -26.71
CA LEU A 339 -7.77 6.94 -25.72
C LEU A 339 -6.69 6.60 -24.66
N ASN A 340 -5.50 6.22 -25.11
CA ASN A 340 -4.42 5.85 -24.20
C ASN A 340 -3.85 7.07 -23.44
N ALA A 341 -3.85 8.27 -24.04
CA ALA A 341 -3.46 9.50 -23.33
C ALA A 341 -4.41 9.79 -22.16
N VAL A 342 -5.73 9.68 -22.37
CA VAL A 342 -6.76 9.87 -21.33
C VAL A 342 -6.58 8.87 -20.19
N ILE A 343 -6.40 7.59 -20.52
CA ILE A 343 -6.16 6.53 -19.52
C ILE A 343 -4.88 6.80 -18.72
N ASN A 344 -3.77 7.12 -19.40
CA ASN A 344 -2.49 7.36 -18.75
C ASN A 344 -2.50 8.63 -17.89
N GLU A 345 -3.12 9.72 -18.36
CA GLU A 345 -3.22 10.99 -17.64
C GLU A 345 -4.10 10.86 -16.39
N THR A 346 -5.18 10.08 -16.52
CA THR A 346 -5.97 9.64 -15.39
C THR A 346 -5.11 8.90 -14.35
N LEU A 347 -4.36 7.88 -14.76
CA LEU A 347 -3.55 7.08 -13.83
C LEU A 347 -2.37 7.87 -13.25
N ARG A 348 -1.89 8.88 -13.99
CA ARG A 348 -0.91 9.85 -13.51
C ARG A 348 -1.46 10.64 -12.33
N LEU A 349 -2.68 11.19 -12.49
CA LEU A 349 -3.32 11.98 -11.45
C LEU A 349 -3.98 11.15 -10.34
N GLN A 350 -4.58 10.02 -10.64
CA GLN A 350 -5.23 9.14 -9.66
C GLN A 350 -4.63 7.74 -9.70
N PRO A 351 -3.36 7.58 -9.26
CA PRO A 351 -2.76 6.27 -9.17
C PRO A 351 -3.53 5.43 -8.14
N PRO A 352 -3.93 4.18 -8.46
CA PRO A 352 -4.68 3.31 -7.54
C PRO A 352 -3.97 3.04 -6.20
N VAL A 353 -2.63 3.16 -6.16
CA VAL A 353 -1.81 3.03 -4.95
C VAL A 353 -0.97 4.30 -4.78
N PRO A 354 -1.56 5.41 -4.26
CA PRO A 354 -0.91 6.72 -4.28
C PRO A 354 0.23 6.84 -3.26
N SER A 355 0.06 6.26 -2.07
CA SER A 355 0.96 6.50 -0.92
C SER A 355 2.28 5.73 -0.98
N GLY A 356 2.35 4.62 -1.70
CA GLY A 356 3.64 4.11 -2.16
C GLY A 356 3.89 2.60 -2.12
N LEU A 357 4.97 2.24 -2.81
CA LEU A 357 5.43 0.88 -3.08
C LEU A 357 6.71 0.61 -2.29
N GLN A 358 6.57 0.08 -1.08
CA GLN A 358 7.73 -0.15 -0.22
C GLN A 358 8.62 -1.28 -0.75
N ARG A 359 9.93 -1.03 -0.75
CA ARG A 359 11.01 -1.95 -1.09
C ARG A 359 12.06 -1.93 0.01
N ALA A 360 12.89 -2.96 0.08
CA ALA A 360 14.04 -2.99 0.98
C ALA A 360 15.12 -3.91 0.40
N PRO A 361 16.41 -3.74 0.75
CA PRO A 361 17.44 -4.69 0.39
C PRO A 361 17.05 -6.13 0.80
N ALA A 362 17.51 -7.11 0.04
CA ALA A 362 17.24 -8.51 0.35
C ALA A 362 17.83 -8.90 1.71
N VAL A 363 17.17 -9.81 2.43
CA VAL A 363 17.67 -10.30 3.72
C VAL A 363 18.99 -11.01 3.50
N GLY A 364 20.00 -10.70 4.31
CA GLY A 364 21.37 -11.23 4.20
C GLY A 364 22.26 -10.52 3.18
N SER A 365 21.75 -9.52 2.45
CA SER A 365 22.54 -8.79 1.43
C SER A 365 23.46 -7.70 2.01
N LYS A 366 23.36 -7.38 3.31
CA LYS A 366 24.01 -6.23 3.99
C LYS A 366 23.56 -4.84 3.49
N GLY A 367 23.06 -4.73 2.28
CA GLY A 367 22.53 -3.51 1.68
C GLY A 367 22.47 -3.58 0.16
N LYS A 368 22.12 -2.47 -0.47
CA LYS A 368 22.08 -2.32 -1.92
C LYS A 368 22.51 -0.92 -2.33
N LEU A 369 23.29 -0.82 -3.40
CA LEU A 369 23.59 0.45 -4.05
C LEU A 369 22.42 0.86 -4.97
N VAL A 370 21.93 2.09 -4.79
CA VAL A 370 20.82 2.70 -5.53
C VAL A 370 21.34 4.02 -6.10
N GLY A 371 21.79 4.03 -7.35
CA GLY A 371 22.56 5.15 -7.90
C GLY A 371 23.84 5.37 -7.10
N SER A 372 24.01 6.58 -6.55
CA SER A 372 25.11 6.93 -5.64
C SER A 372 24.83 6.62 -4.15
N HIS A 373 23.63 6.13 -3.82
CA HIS A 373 23.19 5.95 -2.43
C HIS A 373 23.32 4.49 -1.99
N TYR A 374 24.09 4.24 -0.94
CA TYR A 374 24.12 2.91 -0.31
C TYR A 374 23.00 2.76 0.72
N ILE A 375 22.04 1.87 0.44
CA ILE A 375 20.91 1.57 1.31
C ILE A 375 21.25 0.33 2.14
N LYS A 376 21.45 0.51 3.45
CA LYS A 376 21.77 -0.60 4.36
C LYS A 376 20.59 -1.55 4.52
N GLU A 377 20.87 -2.84 4.70
CA GLU A 377 19.87 -3.83 5.11
C GLU A 377 19.10 -3.36 6.37
N GLY A 378 17.80 -3.63 6.41
CA GLY A 378 16.87 -3.11 7.42
C GLY A 378 16.28 -1.74 7.08
N THR A 379 16.83 -1.02 6.10
CA THR A 379 16.24 0.23 5.60
C THR A 379 15.15 -0.07 4.57
N SER A 380 13.98 0.52 4.78
CA SER A 380 12.89 0.54 3.80
C SER A 380 12.99 1.77 2.90
N VAL A 381 12.74 1.58 1.61
CA VAL A 381 12.63 2.65 0.62
C VAL A 381 11.21 2.65 0.08
N LEU A 382 10.52 3.77 0.23
CA LEU A 382 9.18 3.98 -0.26
C LEU A 382 9.21 4.82 -1.53
N VAL A 383 8.46 4.41 -2.54
CA VAL A 383 8.27 5.19 -3.76
C VAL A 383 6.79 5.53 -3.85
N SER A 384 6.44 6.82 -3.82
CA SER A 384 5.05 7.28 -3.95
C SER A 384 4.74 7.67 -5.40
N PRO A 385 3.89 6.92 -6.11
CA PRO A 385 3.44 7.31 -7.45
C PRO A 385 2.79 8.69 -7.46
N TYR A 386 1.98 9.01 -6.44
CA TYR A 386 1.32 10.31 -6.34
C TYR A 386 2.32 11.48 -6.37
N VAL A 387 3.46 11.34 -5.67
CA VAL A 387 4.51 12.36 -5.65
C VAL A 387 5.23 12.43 -6.99
N LEU A 388 5.71 11.29 -7.50
CA LEU A 388 6.47 11.22 -8.75
C LEU A 388 5.69 11.71 -9.95
N HIS A 389 4.43 11.29 -10.06
CA HIS A 389 3.57 11.61 -11.18
C HIS A 389 3.16 13.09 -11.18
N ARG A 390 3.39 13.83 -10.09
CA ARG A 390 3.13 15.27 -9.95
C ARG A 390 4.41 16.08 -9.74
N ASP A 391 5.55 15.50 -10.08
CA ASP A 391 6.81 16.21 -9.96
C ASP A 391 6.98 17.16 -11.14
N PRO A 392 7.09 18.49 -10.93
CA PRO A 392 7.25 19.46 -12.00
C PRO A 392 8.52 19.27 -12.83
N ARG A 393 9.51 18.50 -12.32
CA ARG A 393 10.73 18.16 -13.06
C ARG A 393 10.46 17.20 -14.21
N TYR A 394 9.39 16.40 -14.13
CA TYR A 394 9.03 15.41 -15.15
C TYR A 394 7.69 15.71 -15.83
N PHE A 395 6.80 16.44 -15.16
CA PHE A 395 5.48 16.80 -15.66
C PHE A 395 5.29 18.32 -15.58
N PHE A 396 5.56 19.00 -16.69
CA PHE A 396 5.52 20.46 -16.84
C PHE A 396 4.58 20.85 -17.99
N PRO A 397 3.87 21.99 -17.95
CA PRO A 397 3.87 23.05 -16.91
C PRO A 397 2.90 22.84 -15.76
N HIS A 398 1.99 21.89 -15.86
CA HIS A 398 0.87 21.75 -14.93
C HIS A 398 0.78 20.34 -14.34
N PRO A 399 1.71 19.96 -13.43
CA PRO A 399 1.74 18.61 -12.86
C PRO A 399 0.48 18.24 -12.08
N ASP A 400 -0.28 19.22 -11.58
CA ASP A 400 -1.48 18.97 -10.78
C ASP A 400 -2.79 19.09 -11.58
N LYS A 401 -2.71 19.40 -12.88
CA LYS A 401 -3.87 19.48 -13.78
C LYS A 401 -3.93 18.27 -14.70
N TYR A 402 -5.14 17.95 -15.13
CA TYR A 402 -5.43 16.98 -16.19
C TYR A 402 -5.06 17.55 -17.55
#